data_AF-A0A915V4I3-F1
#
_entry.id   AF-A0A915V4I3-F1
#
_cell.length_a   1.000
_cell.length_b   1.000
_cell.length_c   1.000
_cell.angle_alpha   90.00
_cell.angle_beta   90.00
_cell.angle_gamma   90.00
#
_symmetry.space_group_name_H-M   'P 1'
#
loop_
_entity.id
_entity.type
_entity.pdbx_description
1 polymer ?
#
loop_
_entity_poly.entity_id
_entity_poly.type
_entity_poly.pdbx_seq_one_letter_code
_entity_poly.pdbx_strand_id
1 'polypeptide(L)'
;MGQPILWVHGDCLDPHAPIFSRYPGAPAIFVWDVALLKEWQIRLKRLVFLYECLLDLPVQMYRGEVAPLVNAFVEVHGGDRLVTMASPSPRFRAICGQLAYPVEILEPEPFVALPANADLKRFFRYWKLAKPRLGL
;
A
#
# COMPACT_ATOMS: atom_id res chain seq x y z
N MET A 1 21.68 4.41 -11.10
CA MET A 1 20.40 3.84 -10.64
C MET A 1 19.41 4.98 -10.62
N GLY A 2 18.26 4.87 -11.28
CA GLY A 2 17.29 5.96 -11.32
C GLY A 2 16.47 6.06 -10.05
N GLN A 3 15.68 7.13 -9.97
CA GLN A 3 14.96 7.53 -8.78
C GLN A 3 13.65 6.72 -8.65
N PRO A 4 13.44 5.98 -7.54
CA PRO A 4 12.18 5.31 -7.30
C PRO A 4 11.09 6.33 -6.97
N ILE A 5 9.86 5.96 -7.32
CA ILE A 5 8.64 6.71 -6.97
C ILE A 5 7.78 5.83 -6.09
N LEU A 6 7.35 6.35 -4.94
CA LEU A 6 6.59 5.59 -3.97
C LEU A 6 5.09 5.77 -4.23
N TRP A 7 4.39 4.68 -4.52
CA TRP A 7 2.93 4.68 -4.58
C TRP A 7 2.37 4.12 -3.26
N VAL A 8 1.70 4.99 -2.50
CA VAL A 8 1.06 4.65 -1.22
C VAL A 8 -0.45 4.47 -1.45
N HIS A 9 -1.02 3.41 -0.88
CA HIS A 9 -2.44 3.07 -0.97
C HIS A 9 -3.06 2.85 0.42
N GLY A 10 -4.38 2.83 0.50
CA GLY A 10 -5.13 2.85 1.76
C GLY A 10 -5.01 1.60 2.65
N ASP A 11 -4.30 0.56 2.21
CA ASP A 11 -4.06 -0.65 3.02
C ASP A 11 -2.77 -0.57 3.84
N CYS A 12 -1.92 0.43 3.58
CA CYS A 12 -0.66 0.65 4.30
C CYS A 12 -0.43 2.15 4.57
N LEU A 13 -1.23 2.71 5.47
CA LEU A 13 -1.10 4.09 5.94
C LEU A 13 -0.32 4.14 7.26
N ASP A 14 0.95 3.73 7.21
CA ASP A 14 1.85 3.67 8.36
C ASP A 14 3.11 4.50 8.08
N PRO A 15 3.41 5.55 8.88
CA PRO A 15 4.63 6.36 8.71
C PRO A 15 5.93 5.55 8.90
N HIS A 16 5.84 4.38 9.54
CA HIS A 16 6.94 3.46 9.75
C HIS A 16 7.00 2.32 8.73
N ALA A 17 6.15 2.36 7.69
CA ALA A 17 6.15 1.35 6.65
C ALA A 17 7.55 1.22 5.98
N PRO A 18 8.01 0.00 5.64
CA PRO A 18 9.33 -0.26 5.06
C PRO A 18 9.63 0.56 3.80
N ILE A 19 8.59 0.99 3.06
CA ILE A 19 8.74 1.80 1.86
C ILE A 19 9.44 3.14 2.13
N PHE A 20 9.18 3.78 3.28
CA PHE A 20 9.76 5.09 3.63
C PHE A 20 11.18 4.97 4.16
N SER A 21 11.48 3.93 4.94
CA SER A 21 12.82 3.70 5.49
C SER A 21 13.79 3.16 4.44
N ARG A 22 13.31 2.36 3.48
CA ARG A 22 14.13 1.81 2.38
C ARG A 22 14.44 2.83 1.28
N TYR A 23 13.54 3.79 1.06
CA TYR A 23 13.67 4.83 0.04
C TYR A 23 13.48 6.24 0.61
N PRO A 24 14.38 6.68 1.51
CA PRO A 24 14.26 7.97 2.17
C PRO A 24 14.34 9.12 1.15
N GLY A 25 13.40 10.05 1.24
CA GLY A 25 13.34 11.23 0.38
C GLY A 25 12.84 10.98 -1.05
N ALA A 26 12.47 9.75 -1.40
CA ALA A 26 11.84 9.47 -2.69
C ALA A 26 10.44 10.14 -2.76
N PRO A 27 10.08 10.77 -3.89
CA PRO A 27 8.75 11.34 -4.07
C PRO A 27 7.68 10.26 -3.92
N ALA A 28 6.67 10.56 -3.12
CA ALA A 28 5.57 9.65 -2.84
C ALA A 28 4.22 10.25 -3.25
N ILE A 29 3.35 9.39 -3.78
CA ILE A 29 2.00 9.75 -4.22
C ILE A 29 0.96 8.89 -3.53
N PHE A 30 -0.12 9.53 -3.08
CA PHE A 30 -1.37 8.89 -2.72
C PHE A 30 -2.48 9.39 -3.66
N VAL A 31 -3.29 8.48 -4.19
CA VAL A 31 -4.42 8.83 -5.04
C VAL A 31 -5.74 8.45 -4.36
N TRP A 32 -6.58 9.45 -4.12
CA TRP A 32 -8.00 9.28 -3.81
C TRP A 32 -8.72 8.72 -5.04
N ASP A 33 -8.77 7.39 -5.13
CA ASP A 33 -9.36 6.64 -6.24
C ASP A 33 -10.86 6.93 -6.38
N VAL A 34 -11.22 7.71 -7.40
CA VAL A 34 -12.61 8.16 -7.61
C VAL A 34 -13.57 7.00 -7.88
N ALA A 35 -13.10 5.93 -8.51
CA ALA A 35 -13.92 4.78 -8.81
C ALA A 35 -14.17 3.94 -7.54
N LEU A 36 -13.16 3.75 -6.69
CA LEU A 36 -13.34 3.11 -5.37
C LEU A 36 -14.24 3.94 -4.46
N LEU A 37 -14.02 5.26 -4.37
CA LEU A 37 -14.84 6.15 -3.56
C LEU A 37 -16.32 6.11 -3.98
N LYS A 38 -16.58 6.04 -5.28
CA LYS A 38 -17.93 5.93 -5.84
C LYS A 38 -18.52 4.54 -5.59
N GLU A 39 -17.77 3.47 -5.80
CA GLU A 39 -18.26 2.10 -5.65
C GLU A 39 -18.59 1.78 -4.18
N TRP A 40 -17.69 2.15 -3.26
CA TRP A 40 -17.80 1.77 -1.85
C TRP A 40 -18.60 2.76 -1.00
N GLN A 41 -19.01 3.90 -1.59
CA GLN A 41 -19.79 4.94 -0.92
C GLN A 41 -19.19 5.33 0.45
N ILE A 42 -17.86 5.52 0.47
CA ILE A 42 -17.10 5.76 1.70
C ILE A 42 -17.65 7.00 2.40
N ARG A 43 -18.12 6.82 3.63
CA ARG A 43 -18.73 7.88 4.44
C ARG A 43 -17.69 8.92 4.86
N LEU A 44 -18.14 10.15 5.08
CA LEU A 44 -17.29 11.28 5.50
C LEU A 44 -16.39 10.95 6.69
N LYS A 45 -16.89 10.27 7.74
CA LYS A 45 -16.07 9.91 8.90
C LYS A 45 -14.84 9.06 8.54
N ARG A 46 -14.98 8.14 7.59
CA ARG A 46 -13.84 7.32 7.14
C ARG A 46 -12.90 8.10 6.22
N LEU A 47 -13.42 9.03 5.41
CA LEU A 47 -12.58 9.95 4.62
C LEU A 47 -11.72 10.84 5.52
N VAL A 48 -12.31 11.42 6.57
CA VAL A 48 -11.60 12.23 7.56
C VAL A 48 -10.49 11.43 8.22
N PHE A 49 -10.80 10.22 8.71
CA PHE A 49 -9.80 9.33 9.31
C PHE A 49 -8.63 9.04 8.35
N LEU A 50 -8.92 8.67 7.09
CA LEU A 50 -7.87 8.41 6.10
C LEU A 50 -7.04 9.66 5.82
N TYR A 51 -7.67 10.84 5.74
CA TYR A 51 -6.98 12.10 5.54
C TYR A 51 -6.05 12.44 6.70
N GLU A 52 -6.49 12.24 7.95
CA GLU A 52 -5.66 12.44 9.14
C GLU A 52 -4.42 11.53 9.10
N CYS A 53 -4.59 10.24 8.77
CA CYS A 53 -3.43 9.35 8.59
C CYS A 53 -2.47 9.84 7.50
N LEU A 54 -2.97 10.41 6.40
CA LEU A 54 -2.13 10.90 5.30
C LEU A 54 -1.33 12.15 5.67
N LEU A 55 -1.79 12.96 6.64
CA LEU A 55 -1.04 14.12 7.12
C LEU A 55 0.27 13.74 7.82
N ASP A 56 0.34 12.52 8.38
CA ASP A 56 1.55 11.97 8.99
C ASP A 56 2.51 11.33 7.96
N LEU A 57 2.12 11.25 6.69
CA LEU A 57 2.90 10.60 5.63
C LEU A 57 3.54 11.64 4.69
N PRO A 58 4.78 11.39 4.20
CA PRO A 58 5.47 12.28 3.26
C PRO A 58 4.97 12.10 1.82
N VAL A 59 3.66 12.21 1.59
CA VAL A 59 2.99 11.94 0.31
C VAL A 59 2.33 13.18 -0.30
N GLN A 60 2.35 13.27 -1.62
CA GLN A 60 1.52 14.20 -2.38
C GLN A 60 0.18 13.53 -2.69
N MET A 61 -0.93 14.21 -2.36
CA MET A 61 -2.28 13.67 -2.51
C MET A 61 -2.95 14.20 -3.78
N TYR A 62 -3.45 13.29 -4.62
CA TYR A 62 -4.24 13.62 -5.81
C TYR A 62 -5.59 12.91 -5.77
N ARG A 63 -6.54 13.36 -6.58
CA ARG A 63 -7.85 12.71 -6.73
C ARG A 63 -8.11 12.41 -8.19
N GLY A 64 -8.41 11.15 -8.51
CA GLY A 64 -8.67 10.73 -9.89
C GLY A 64 -8.49 9.24 -10.08
N GLU A 65 -8.18 8.84 -11.32
CA GLU A 65 -7.82 7.46 -11.66
C GLU A 65 -6.37 7.18 -11.26
N VAL A 66 -6.15 6.04 -10.58
CA VAL A 66 -4.87 5.74 -9.92
C VAL A 66 -3.73 5.59 -10.93
N ALA A 67 -3.85 4.68 -11.90
CA ALA A 67 -2.76 4.38 -12.82
C ALA A 67 -2.33 5.60 -13.68
N PRO A 68 -3.24 6.39 -14.28
CA PRO A 68 -2.84 7.60 -15.02
C PRO A 68 -2.10 8.63 -14.14
N LEU A 69 -2.59 8.89 -12.92
CA LEU A 69 -1.97 9.86 -12.03
C LEU A 69 -0.60 9.37 -11.53
N VAL A 70 -0.48 8.10 -11.16
CA VAL A 70 0.79 7.51 -10.73
C VAL A 70 1.80 7.53 -11.87
N ASN A 71 1.43 7.14 -13.09
CA ASN A 71 2.32 7.20 -14.25
C ASN A 71 2.78 8.64 -14.52
N ALA A 72 1.87 9.61 -14.53
CA ALA A 72 2.24 11.02 -14.73
C ALA A 72 3.14 11.56 -13.62
N PHE A 73 2.95 11.11 -12.39
CA PHE A 73 3.81 11.47 -11.27
C PHE A 73 5.23 10.94 -11.43
N VAL A 74 5.40 9.74 -12.01
CA VAL A 74 6.73 9.22 -12.37
C VAL A 74 7.42 10.12 -13.39
N GLU A 75 6.71 10.53 -14.45
CA GLU A 75 7.26 11.43 -15.49
C GLU A 75 7.72 12.77 -14.91
N VAL A 76 6.86 13.42 -14.11
CA VAL A 76 7.14 14.74 -13.52
C VAL A 76 8.37 14.72 -12.60
N HIS A 77 8.59 13.59 -11.92
CA HIS A 77 9.71 13.43 -10.99
C HIS A 77 10.93 12.73 -11.62
N GLY A 78 10.88 12.38 -12.92
CA GLY A 78 11.98 11.70 -13.61
C GLY A 78 12.31 10.32 -13.03
N GLY A 79 11.31 9.60 -12.53
CA GLY A 79 11.49 8.28 -11.93
C GLY A 79 11.65 7.16 -12.97
N ASP A 80 12.23 6.03 -12.55
CA ASP A 80 12.45 4.86 -13.43
C ASP A 80 11.65 3.61 -13.03
N ARG A 81 11.07 3.61 -11.82
CA ARG A 81 10.28 2.51 -11.28
C ARG A 81 9.34 3.00 -10.17
N LEU A 82 8.34 2.19 -9.92
CA LEU A 82 7.41 2.35 -8.81
C LEU A 82 7.80 1.38 -7.69
N VAL A 83 7.64 1.84 -6.46
CA VAL A 83 7.72 1.01 -5.26
C VAL A 83 6.40 1.16 -4.52
N THR A 84 5.84 0.07 -4.03
CA THR A 84 4.60 0.07 -3.24
C THR A 84 4.63 -1.03 -2.18
N MET A 85 3.64 -1.06 -1.30
CA MET A 85 3.47 -2.14 -0.31
C MET A 85 2.51 -3.20 -0.86
N ALA A 86 2.66 -4.45 -0.44
CA ALA A 86 1.76 -5.51 -0.84
C ALA A 86 0.34 -5.27 -0.31
N SER A 87 -0.66 -5.58 -1.13
CA SER A 87 -2.08 -5.58 -0.72
C SER A 87 -2.78 -6.85 -1.21
N PRO A 88 -3.65 -7.46 -0.38
CA PRO A 88 -4.48 -8.58 -0.80
C PRO A 88 -5.64 -8.15 -1.72
N SER A 89 -5.85 -6.85 -1.92
CA SER A 89 -6.95 -6.31 -2.72
C SER A 89 -6.87 -6.76 -4.19
N PRO A 90 -7.93 -7.35 -4.77
CA PRO A 90 -7.97 -7.62 -6.20
C PRO A 90 -7.80 -6.36 -7.06
N ARG A 91 -8.31 -5.22 -6.55
CA ARG A 91 -8.18 -3.91 -7.22
C ARG A 91 -6.73 -3.45 -7.26
N PHE A 92 -5.94 -3.70 -6.21
CA PHE A 92 -4.50 -3.43 -6.21
C PHE A 92 -3.79 -4.18 -7.34
N ARG A 93 -4.05 -5.48 -7.49
CA ARG A 93 -3.50 -6.29 -8.59
C ARG A 93 -3.90 -5.74 -9.96
N ALA A 94 -5.16 -5.33 -10.12
CA ALA A 94 -5.65 -4.75 -11.36
C ALA A 94 -4.94 -3.42 -11.70
N ILE A 95 -4.74 -2.55 -10.71
CA ILE A 95 -4.01 -1.28 -10.88
C ILE A 95 -2.55 -1.56 -11.25
N CYS A 96 -1.89 -2.50 -10.57
CA CYS A 96 -0.51 -2.88 -10.90
C CYS A 96 -0.34 -3.28 -12.37
N GLY A 97 -1.32 -4.01 -12.93
CA GLY A 97 -1.32 -4.39 -14.35
C GLY A 97 -1.54 -3.24 -15.35
N GLN A 98 -1.89 -2.04 -14.88
CA GLN A 98 -2.13 -0.84 -15.71
C GLN A 98 -0.98 0.18 -15.61
N LEU A 99 -0.03 -0.02 -14.70
CA LEU A 99 1.11 0.87 -14.53
C LEU A 99 2.11 0.69 -15.68
N ALA A 100 2.62 1.80 -16.19
CA ALA A 100 3.55 1.80 -17.33
C ALA A 100 4.99 1.50 -16.93
N TYR A 101 5.26 1.48 -15.62
CA TYR A 101 6.59 1.37 -15.03
C TYR A 101 6.74 0.04 -14.27
N PRO A 102 7.96 -0.52 -14.17
CA PRO A 102 8.22 -1.65 -13.29
C PRO A 102 7.80 -1.34 -11.86
N VAL A 103 7.12 -2.28 -11.21
CA VAL A 103 6.63 -2.13 -9.83
C VAL A 103 7.38 -3.10 -8.91
N GLU A 104 8.15 -2.56 -7.98
CA GLU A 104 8.67 -3.28 -6.83
C GLU A 104 7.59 -3.30 -5.73
N ILE A 105 7.20 -4.49 -5.29
CA ILE A 105 6.21 -4.67 -4.21
C ILE A 105 6.97 -5.14 -2.97
N LEU A 106 6.88 -4.35 -1.89
CA LEU A 106 7.46 -4.68 -0.60
C LEU A 106 6.42 -5.40 0.27
N GLU A 107 6.80 -6.54 0.83
CA GLU A 107 5.96 -7.27 1.77
C GLU A 107 6.00 -6.61 3.16
N PRO A 108 4.87 -6.48 3.86
CA PRO A 108 4.86 -6.02 5.24
C PRO A 108 5.51 -7.06 6.17
N GLU A 109 5.98 -6.60 7.34
CA GLU A 109 6.40 -7.50 8.42
C GLU A 109 5.21 -8.42 8.80
N PRO A 110 5.37 -9.75 8.74
CA PRO A 110 4.30 -10.66 9.10
C PRO A 110 4.01 -10.57 10.60
N PHE A 111 2.73 -10.54 10.96
CA PHE A 111 2.32 -10.55 12.39
C PHE A 111 2.91 -11.73 13.18
N VAL A 112 3.06 -12.90 12.54
CA VAL A 112 3.70 -14.08 13.11
C VAL A 112 4.24 -14.98 12.02
N ALA A 113 5.45 -15.52 12.20
CA ALA A 113 6.02 -16.52 11.31
C ALA A 113 5.39 -17.91 11.59
N LEU A 114 4.73 -18.48 10.58
CA LEU A 114 4.11 -19.81 10.65
C LEU A 114 4.78 -20.79 9.67
N PRO A 115 4.71 -22.11 9.94
CA PRO A 115 5.10 -23.12 8.96
C PRO A 115 4.32 -22.95 7.65
N ALA A 116 4.98 -23.16 6.50
CA ALA A 116 4.37 -22.98 5.19
C ALA A 116 3.11 -23.86 4.95
N ASN A 117 3.02 -24.99 5.65
CA ASN A 117 1.89 -25.92 5.59
C ASN A 117 0.83 -25.71 6.69
N ALA A 118 0.84 -24.56 7.38
CA ALA A 118 -0.15 -24.26 8.41
C ALA A 118 -1.58 -24.26 7.81
N ASP A 119 -2.52 -24.91 8.49
CA ASP A 119 -3.93 -24.89 8.10
C ASP A 119 -4.58 -23.56 8.52
N LEU A 120 -4.75 -22.66 7.55
CA LEU A 120 -5.34 -21.34 7.73
C LEU A 120 -6.86 -21.31 7.48
N LYS A 121 -7.51 -22.46 7.21
CA LYS A 121 -8.95 -22.49 6.90
C LYS A 121 -9.84 -22.19 8.11
N ARG A 122 -9.32 -22.37 9.33
CA ARG A 122 -10.05 -22.13 10.58
C ARG A 122 -9.21 -21.27 11.51
N PHE A 123 -9.77 -20.15 11.96
CA PHE A 123 -9.09 -19.24 12.88
C PHE A 123 -8.51 -19.94 14.11
N PHE A 124 -9.25 -20.87 14.73
CA PHE A 124 -8.76 -21.62 15.90
C PHE A 124 -7.48 -22.43 15.62
N ARG A 125 -7.35 -23.03 14.43
CA ARG A 125 -6.16 -23.82 14.04
C ARG A 125 -4.96 -22.92 13.81
N TYR A 126 -5.16 -21.79 13.13
CA TYR A 126 -4.19 -20.71 13.00
C TYR A 126 -3.74 -20.21 14.39
N TRP A 127 -4.69 -19.86 15.25
CA TRP A 127 -4.41 -19.23 16.55
C TRP A 127 -3.65 -20.15 17.50
N LYS A 128 -3.93 -21.46 17.46
CA LYS A 128 -3.18 -22.47 18.23
C LYS A 128 -1.69 -22.49 17.86
N LEU A 129 -1.34 -22.16 16.61
CA LEU A 129 0.06 -22.05 16.16
C LEU A 129 0.64 -20.65 16.43
N ALA A 130 -0.15 -19.60 16.21
CA ALA A 130 0.27 -18.21 16.35
C ALA A 130 0.53 -17.82 17.83
N LYS A 131 -0.43 -18.08 18.73
CA LYS A 131 -0.38 -17.58 20.11
C LYS A 131 0.93 -17.92 20.84
N PRO A 132 1.41 -19.19 20.86
CA PRO A 132 2.65 -19.53 21.58
C PRO A 132 3.90 -18.83 21.04
N ARG A 133 3.88 -18.35 19.79
CA ARG A 133 5.01 -17.65 19.15
C ARG A 133 5.03 -16.15 19.46
N LEU A 134 3.91 -15.60 19.94
CA LEU A 134 3.76 -14.19 20.25
C LEU A 134 4.15 -13.85 21.70
N GLY A 135 4.47 -14.85 22.53
CA GLY A 135 4.74 -14.65 23.96
C GLY A 135 3.50 -14.22 24.77
N LEU A 136 2.29 -14.53 24.26
CA LEU A 136 0.98 -14.23 24.86
C LEU A 136 0.36 -15.40 25.62
#